data_AF-Q08ZW0-F1
#
_entry.id   AF-Q08ZW0-F1
#
_cell.length_a   1.000
_cell.length_b   1.000
_cell.length_c   1.000
_cell.angle_alpha   90.00
_cell.angle_beta   90.00
_cell.angle_gamma   90.00
#
_symmetry.space_group_name_H-M   'P 1'
#
loop_
_entity.id
_entity.type
_entity.pdbx_description
1 polymer ?
#
loop_
_entity_poly.entity_id
_entity_poly.type
_entity_poly.pdbx_seq_one_letter_code
_entity_poly.pdbx_strand_id
1 'polypeptide(L)'
;MKLLAPGLLALCLSSALASGLSDEESDRAGGKHTVTTLLGNAVSRRASEALLVLGALLWLGAAGVSSAAFLRGGLVLGALLTLFFAGRVWRKSPPAVTNAFGAQAAYKLELHRAIWWATLALSAWVLAAGLGERR
;
A
#
# COMPACT_ATOMS: atom_id res chain seq x y z
N MET A 1 11.95 -5.44 -12.74
CA MET A 1 11.34 -6.01 -11.51
C MET A 1 12.15 -5.75 -10.24
N LYS A 2 13.48 -5.94 -10.20
CA LYS A 2 14.29 -5.80 -8.96
C LYS A 2 14.10 -4.47 -8.20
N LEU A 3 14.00 -3.34 -8.91
CA LEU A 3 13.78 -2.02 -8.31
C LEU A 3 12.33 -1.74 -7.89
N LEU A 4 11.36 -2.47 -8.46
CA LEU A 4 9.93 -2.28 -8.20
C LEU A 4 9.43 -3.17 -7.07
N ALA A 5 9.94 -4.40 -7.02
CA ALA A 5 9.43 -5.49 -6.19
C ALA A 5 9.43 -5.18 -4.69
N PRO A 6 10.48 -4.58 -4.09
CA PRO A 6 10.46 -4.30 -2.65
C PRO A 6 9.33 -3.37 -2.24
N GLY A 7 9.13 -2.27 -2.98
CA GLY A 7 8.03 -1.34 -2.73
C GLY A 7 6.67 -2.00 -2.92
N LEU A 8 6.49 -2.73 -4.03
CA LEU A 8 5.25 -3.45 -4.30
C LEU A 8 4.94 -4.51 -3.24
N LEU A 9 5.95 -5.26 -2.77
CA LEU A 9 5.79 -6.25 -1.71
C LEU A 9 5.32 -5.60 -0.41
N ALA A 10 5.91 -4.46 -0.01
CA ALA A 10 5.47 -3.73 1.17
C ALA A 10 4.01 -3.24 1.03
N LEU A 11 3.61 -2.75 -0.15
CA LEU A 11 2.22 -2.38 -0.43
C LEU A 11 1.26 -3.57 -0.37
N CYS A 12 1.64 -4.72 -0.93
CA CYS A 12 0.84 -5.95 -0.86
C CYS A 12 0.69 -6.43 0.59
N LEU A 13 1.76 -6.42 1.39
CA LEU A 13 1.71 -6.76 2.81
C LEU A 13 0.84 -5.78 3.60
N SER A 14 0.92 -4.49 3.30
CA SER A 14 0.04 -3.46 3.88
C SER A 14 -1.44 -3.79 3.63
N SER A 15 -1.78 -4.18 2.40
CA SER A 15 -3.14 -4.59 2.02
C SER A 15 -3.58 -5.88 2.73
N ALA A 16 -2.69 -6.87 2.84
CA ALA A 16 -2.99 -8.13 3.51
C ALA A 16 -3.30 -7.92 5.00
N LEU A 17 -2.50 -7.10 5.70
CA LEU A 17 -2.77 -6.75 7.10
C LEU A 17 -4.08 -5.95 7.26
N ALA A 18 -4.37 -5.05 6.33
CA ALA A 18 -5.63 -4.29 6.35
C ALA A 18 -6.85 -5.19 6.18
N SER A 19 -6.76 -6.27 5.39
CA SER A 19 -7.83 -7.24 5.21
C SER A 19 -8.23 -7.88 6.53
N GLY A 20 -7.24 -8.35 7.31
CA GLY A 20 -7.45 -9.03 8.58
C GLY A 20 -8.19 -8.21 9.64
N LEU A 21 -8.24 -6.88 9.51
CA LEU A 21 -8.98 -6.01 10.42
C LEU A 21 -10.49 -6.30 10.46
N SER A 22 -11.08 -6.65 9.32
CA SER A 22 -12.51 -6.99 9.23
C SER A 22 -12.79 -8.45 9.57
N ASP A 23 -11.77 -9.30 9.46
CA ASP A 23 -11.93 -10.73 9.65
C ASP A 23 -11.61 -11.16 11.10
N GLU A 24 -11.13 -10.25 11.96
CA GLU A 24 -10.62 -10.54 13.32
C GLU A 24 -11.54 -11.45 14.13
N GLU A 25 -12.81 -11.09 14.32
CA GLU A 25 -13.74 -11.88 15.14
C GLU A 25 -14.09 -13.21 14.48
N SER A 26 -14.29 -13.23 13.16
CA SER A 26 -14.56 -14.48 12.43
C SER A 26 -13.36 -15.42 12.42
N ASP A 27 -12.15 -14.87 12.38
CA ASP A 27 -10.90 -15.63 12.46
C ASP A 27 -10.69 -16.19 13.88
N ARG A 28 -10.99 -15.40 14.92
CA ARG A 28 -10.99 -15.88 16.32
C ARG A 28 -11.99 -17.02 16.51
N ALA A 29 -13.24 -16.84 16.05
CA ALA A 29 -14.28 -17.86 16.14
C ALA A 29 -13.91 -19.14 15.37
N GLY A 30 -13.23 -18.99 14.24
CA GLY A 30 -12.70 -20.10 13.43
C GLY A 30 -11.38 -20.71 13.94
N GLY A 31 -10.85 -20.26 15.08
CA GLY A 31 -9.59 -20.76 15.63
C GLY A 31 -8.34 -20.44 14.80
N LYS A 32 -8.39 -19.40 13.95
CA LYS A 32 -7.26 -19.00 13.09
C LYS A 32 -6.26 -18.11 13.84
N HIS A 33 -4.98 -18.34 13.56
CA HIS A 33 -3.87 -17.53 14.05
C HIS A 33 -3.37 -16.60 12.94
N THR A 34 -3.95 -15.40 12.87
CA THR A 34 -3.53 -14.33 11.94
C THR A 34 -2.84 -13.22 12.72
N VAL A 35 -2.16 -12.31 12.02
CA VAL A 35 -1.53 -11.15 12.67
C VAL A 35 -2.55 -10.35 13.50
N THR A 36 -3.78 -10.20 12.97
CA THR A 36 -4.83 -9.46 13.66
C THR A 36 -5.42 -10.22 14.84
N THR A 37 -5.59 -11.54 14.77
CA THR A 37 -6.06 -12.29 15.96
C THR A 37 -5.00 -12.37 17.06
N LEU A 38 -3.72 -12.42 16.70
CA LEU A 38 -2.60 -12.50 17.65
C LEU A 38 -2.23 -11.15 18.28
N LEU A 39 -2.19 -10.07 17.49
CA LEU A 39 -1.69 -8.76 17.92
C LEU A 39 -2.79 -7.69 18.05
N GLY A 40 -4.01 -8.00 17.60
CA GLY A 40 -5.16 -7.11 17.61
C GLY A 40 -5.21 -6.12 16.43
N ASN A 41 -6.38 -5.49 16.28
CA ASN A 41 -6.65 -4.47 15.28
C ASN A 41 -5.65 -3.30 15.32
N ALA A 42 -5.38 -2.73 16.50
CA ALA A 42 -4.57 -1.52 16.62
C ALA A 42 -3.14 -1.72 16.10
N VAL A 43 -2.49 -2.83 16.46
CA VAL A 43 -1.14 -3.17 15.99
C VAL A 43 -1.15 -3.47 14.50
N SER A 44 -2.11 -4.27 14.04
CA SER A 44 -2.25 -4.64 12.62
C SER A 44 -2.44 -3.41 11.72
N ARG A 45 -3.28 -2.46 12.15
CA ARG A 45 -3.53 -1.20 11.44
C ARG A 45 -2.27 -0.33 11.37
N ARG A 46 -1.55 -0.15 12.48
CA ARG A 46 -0.29 0.61 12.47
C ARG A 46 0.78 -0.05 11.61
N ALA A 47 0.89 -1.38 11.65
CA ALA A 47 1.81 -2.12 10.79
C ALA A 47 1.43 -1.99 9.30
N SER A 48 0.14 -2.03 8.97
CA SER A 48 -0.37 -1.78 7.62
C SER A 48 0.01 -0.37 7.13
N GLU A 49 -0.16 0.66 7.95
CA GLU A 49 0.23 2.04 7.63
C GLU A 49 1.74 2.20 7.46
N ALA A 50 2.53 1.60 8.36
CA ALA A 50 3.99 1.63 8.27
C ALA A 50 4.49 0.98 6.98
N LEU A 51 3.91 -0.16 6.59
CA LEU A 51 4.22 -0.84 5.33
C LEU A 51 3.80 -0.03 4.10
N LEU A 52 2.67 0.70 4.18
CA LEU A 52 2.22 1.59 3.10
C LEU A 52 3.25 2.69 2.84
N VAL A 53 3.72 3.35 3.90
CA VAL A 53 4.75 4.39 3.80
C VAL A 53 6.09 3.80 3.40
N LEU A 54 6.49 2.66 3.98
CA LEU A 54 7.72 1.96 3.59
C LEU A 54 7.73 1.62 2.10
N GLY A 55 6.60 1.18 1.54
CA GLY A 55 6.46 0.93 0.11
C GLY A 55 6.80 2.16 -0.75
N ALA A 56 6.29 3.33 -0.36
CA ALA A 56 6.63 4.59 -1.03
C ALA A 56 8.11 4.96 -0.87
N LEU A 57 8.66 4.85 0.34
CA LEU A 57 10.07 5.14 0.62
C LEU A 57 11.01 4.22 -0.17
N LEU A 58 10.67 2.94 -0.31
CA LEU A 58 11.43 1.98 -1.12
C LEU A 58 11.43 2.36 -2.61
N TRP A 59 10.31 2.86 -3.13
CA TRP A 59 10.27 3.38 -4.50
C TRP A 59 11.07 4.69 -4.67
N LEU A 60 11.06 5.60 -3.69
CA LEU A 60 11.94 6.78 -3.71
C LEU A 60 13.42 6.39 -3.66
N GLY A 61 13.81 5.45 -2.80
CA GLY A 61 15.16 4.91 -2.75
C GLY A 61 15.56 4.24 -4.05
N ALA A 62 14.66 3.45 -4.65
CA ALA A 62 14.86 2.84 -5.96
C ALA A 62 15.05 3.88 -7.07
N ALA A 63 14.34 5.01 -7.01
CA ALA A 63 14.53 6.11 -7.95
C ALA A 63 15.92 6.76 -7.79
N GLY A 64 16.41 6.90 -6.55
CA GLY A 64 17.73 7.45 -6.27
C GLY A 64 18.89 6.62 -6.82
N VAL A 65 18.73 5.30 -6.90
CA VAL A 65 19.78 4.38 -7.42
C VAL A 65 19.58 3.97 -8.87
N SER A 66 18.45 4.33 -9.49
CA SER A 66 18.17 3.94 -10.87
C SER A 66 18.95 4.82 -11.86
N SER A 67 19.70 4.20 -12.77
CA SER A 67 20.35 4.90 -13.89
C SER A 67 19.37 5.33 -14.99
N ALA A 68 18.21 4.69 -15.09
CA ALA A 68 17.21 4.95 -16.13
C ALA A 68 16.32 6.15 -15.77
N ALA A 69 16.49 7.28 -16.47
CA ALA A 69 15.75 8.52 -16.22
C ALA A 69 14.24 8.35 -16.27
N PHE A 70 13.73 7.60 -17.24
CA PHE A 70 12.29 7.35 -17.36
C PHE A 70 11.76 6.56 -16.15
N LEU A 71 12.49 5.55 -15.67
CA LEU A 71 12.07 4.73 -14.54
C LEU A 71 12.07 5.54 -13.24
N ARG A 72 13.03 6.47 -13.08
CA ARG A 72 13.05 7.42 -11.95
C ARG A 72 11.75 8.22 -11.88
N GLY A 73 11.31 8.78 -13.01
CA GLY A 73 10.06 9.55 -13.08
C GLY A 73 8.83 8.75 -12.61
N GLY A 74 8.67 7.54 -13.13
CA GLY A 74 7.55 6.66 -12.76
C GLY A 74 7.58 6.23 -11.29
N LEU A 75 8.76 5.90 -10.76
CA LEU A 75 8.95 5.54 -9.35
C LEU A 75 8.61 6.70 -8.40
N VAL A 76 9.07 7.92 -8.70
CA VAL A 76 8.77 9.12 -7.92
C VAL A 76 7.27 9.42 -7.96
N LEU A 77 6.64 9.38 -9.15
CA LEU A 77 5.21 9.60 -9.29
C LEU A 77 4.40 8.58 -8.48
N GLY A 78 4.73 7.30 -8.59
CA GLY A 78 4.10 6.23 -7.80
C GLY A 78 4.23 6.48 -6.30
N ALA A 79 5.43 6.82 -5.82
CA ALA A 79 5.66 7.11 -4.41
C ALA A 79 4.85 8.32 -3.90
N LEU A 80 4.79 9.41 -4.68
CA LEU A 80 4.02 10.61 -4.30
C LEU A 80 2.52 10.32 -4.21
N LEU A 81 1.97 9.55 -5.16
CA LEU A 81 0.57 9.12 -5.12
C LEU A 81 0.29 8.25 -3.90
N THR A 82 1.17 7.29 -3.59
CA THR A 82 1.05 6.46 -2.39
C THR A 82 1.04 7.32 -1.13
N LEU A 83 1.97 8.28 -0.98
CA LEU A 83 2.05 9.16 0.19
C LEU A 83 0.84 10.09 0.31
N PHE A 84 0.33 10.62 -0.81
CA PHE A 84 -0.89 11.43 -0.83
C PHE A 84 -2.08 10.66 -0.24
N PHE A 85 -2.29 9.42 -0.69
CA PHE A 85 -3.35 8.57 -0.15
C PHE A 85 -3.05 8.04 1.25
N ALA A 86 -1.78 7.81 1.62
CA ALA A 86 -1.39 7.46 2.99
C ALA A 86 -1.84 8.55 3.99
N GLY A 87 -1.73 9.82 3.62
CA GLY A 87 -2.31 10.92 4.41
C GLY A 87 -3.82 10.82 4.59
N ARG A 88 -4.55 10.24 3.61
CA ARG A 88 -6.00 9.99 3.69
C ARG A 88 -6.31 8.77 4.57
N VAL A 89 -5.51 7.72 4.45
CA VAL A 89 -5.56 6.51 5.29
C VAL A 89 -5.41 6.90 6.76
N TRP A 90 -4.40 7.70 7.12
CA TRP A 90 -4.20 8.16 8.50
C TRP A 90 -5.39 8.92 9.07
N ARG A 91 -6.05 9.77 8.28
CA ARG A 91 -7.27 10.46 8.74
C ARG A 91 -8.45 9.53 8.99
N LYS A 92 -8.52 8.41 8.25
CA LYS A 92 -9.57 7.39 8.41
C LYS A 92 -9.20 6.30 9.41
N SER A 93 -7.96 6.31 9.89
CA SER A 93 -7.43 5.30 10.79
C SER A 93 -8.12 5.29 12.17
N PRO A 94 -8.23 6.40 12.93
CA PRO A 94 -8.71 6.36 14.32
C PRO A 94 -10.03 5.60 14.53
N PRO A 95 -11.09 5.79 13.70
CA PRO A 95 -12.35 5.07 13.89
C PRO A 95 -12.33 3.61 13.37
N ALA A 96 -11.30 3.15 12.67
CA ALA A 96 -11.23 1.82 12.07
C ALA A 96 -10.84 0.71 13.07
N VAL A 97 -11.55 0.65 14.20
CA VAL A 97 -11.36 -0.33 15.28
C VAL A 97 -12.08 -1.66 14.98
N THR A 98 -11.90 -2.66 15.85
CA THR A 98 -12.56 -3.98 15.74
C THR A 98 -14.09 -3.80 15.66
N ASN A 99 -14.74 -4.57 14.79
CA ASN A 99 -16.18 -4.54 14.47
C ASN A 99 -16.75 -3.22 13.91
N ALA A 100 -15.93 -2.17 13.71
CA ALA A 100 -16.35 -0.94 13.06
C ALA A 100 -16.29 -1.05 11.53
N PHE A 101 -17.05 -1.98 10.94
CA PHE A 101 -16.95 -2.37 9.53
C PHE A 101 -17.03 -1.20 8.54
N GLY A 102 -17.93 -0.23 8.78
CA GLY A 102 -18.04 0.97 7.94
C GLY A 102 -16.76 1.83 7.96
N ALA A 103 -16.17 2.02 9.14
CA ALA A 103 -14.92 2.76 9.29
C ALA A 103 -13.73 1.99 8.70
N GLN A 104 -13.68 0.66 8.90
CA GLN A 104 -12.68 -0.21 8.29
C GLN A 104 -12.77 -0.22 6.76
N ALA A 105 -13.98 -0.22 6.19
CA ALA A 105 -14.20 -0.13 4.76
C ALA A 105 -13.70 1.22 4.21
N ALA A 106 -13.98 2.33 4.89
CA ALA A 106 -13.48 3.66 4.51
C ALA A 106 -11.95 3.75 4.59
N TYR A 107 -11.34 3.19 5.64
CA TYR A 107 -9.88 3.07 5.78
C TYR A 107 -9.28 2.24 4.62
N LYS A 108 -9.81 1.04 4.38
CA LYS A 108 -9.34 0.14 3.31
C LYS A 108 -9.50 0.74 1.93
N LEU A 109 -10.57 1.49 1.69
CA LEU A 109 -10.78 2.16 0.41
C LEU A 109 -9.66 3.15 0.09
N GLU A 110 -9.25 3.98 1.06
CA GLU A 110 -8.15 4.92 0.86
C GLU A 110 -6.80 4.19 0.71
N LEU A 111 -6.61 3.06 1.42
CA LEU A 111 -5.42 2.23 1.28
C LEU A 111 -5.34 1.58 -0.11
N HIS A 112 -6.44 1.01 -0.60
CA HIS A 112 -6.52 0.46 -1.94
C HIS A 112 -6.35 1.53 -3.01
N ARG A 113 -6.89 2.75 -2.81
CA ARG A 113 -6.64 3.88 -3.71
C ARG A 113 -5.15 4.21 -3.78
N ALA A 114 -4.43 4.21 -2.64
CA ALA A 114 -2.98 4.39 -2.64
C ALA A 114 -2.29 3.38 -3.55
N ILE A 115 -2.59 2.09 -3.38
CA ILE A 115 -1.95 1.00 -4.11
C ILE A 115 -2.35 1.01 -5.60
N TRP A 116 -3.64 1.11 -5.91
CA TRP A 116 -4.15 1.02 -7.27
C TRP A 116 -3.76 2.22 -8.11
N TRP A 117 -3.92 3.45 -7.60
CA TRP A 117 -3.55 4.63 -8.39
C TRP A 117 -2.05 4.73 -8.61
N ALA A 118 -1.24 4.38 -7.60
CA ALA A 118 0.21 4.40 -7.76
C ALA A 118 0.70 3.33 -8.75
N THR A 119 0.18 2.09 -8.66
CA THR A 119 0.57 1.02 -9.58
C THR A 119 0.02 1.24 -11.00
N LEU A 120 -1.18 1.80 -11.14
CA LEU A 120 -1.74 2.22 -12.43
C LEU A 120 -0.87 3.31 -13.07
N ALA A 121 -0.54 4.38 -12.33
CA ALA A 121 0.29 5.47 -12.83
C ALA A 121 1.68 4.97 -13.25
N LEU A 122 2.30 4.11 -12.44
CA LEU A 122 3.58 3.50 -12.78
C LEU A 122 3.48 2.63 -14.05
N SER A 123 2.43 1.83 -14.16
CA SER A 123 2.21 0.97 -15.34
C SER A 123 1.97 1.79 -16.61
N ALA A 124 1.12 2.81 -16.52
CA ALA A 124 0.84 3.74 -17.61
C ALA A 124 2.12 4.50 -18.04
N TRP A 125 2.94 4.93 -17.07
CA TRP A 125 4.21 5.60 -17.33
C TRP A 125 5.20 4.71 -18.09
N VAL A 126 5.36 3.46 -17.65
CA VAL A 126 6.24 2.48 -18.32
C VAL A 126 5.75 2.19 -19.74
N LEU A 127 4.43 2.01 -19.93
CA LEU A 127 3.85 1.79 -21.25
C LEU A 127 4.04 3.01 -22.17
N ALA A 128 3.81 4.22 -21.67
CA ALA A 128 4.00 5.46 -22.43
C ALA A 128 5.46 5.65 -22.85
N ALA A 129 6.41 5.42 -21.93
CA ALA A 129 7.84 5.47 -22.24
C ALA A 129 8.23 4.44 -23.31
N GLY A 130 7.75 3.19 -23.18
CA GLY A 130 8.03 2.12 -24.15
C GLY A 130 7.34 2.27 -25.51
N LEU A 131 6.30 3.12 -25.61
CA LEU A 131 5.69 3.53 -26.88
C LEU A 131 6.45 4.68 -27.53
N GLY A 132 7.03 5.58 -26.73
CA GLY A 132 7.87 6.68 -27.19
C GLY A 132 9.19 6.23 -27.80
N GLU A 133 9.81 5.17 -27.26
CA GLU A 133 11.06 4.61 -27.79
C GLU A 133 10.91 3.86 -29.13
N ARG A 134 9.68 3.52 -29.54
CA ARG A 134 9.40 2.85 -30.83
C ARG A 134 9.07 3.80 -31.98
N ARG A 135 9.05 5.11 -31.73
CA ARG A 135 8.85 6.17 -32.72
C ARG A 135 10.17 6.86 -33.00
#